data_AF-A0A812LFV3-F1
#
_entry.id   AF-A0A812LFV3-F1
#
_cell.length_a   1.000
_cell.length_b   1.000
_cell.length_c   1.000
_cell.angle_alpha   90.00
_cell.angle_beta   90.00
_cell.angle_gamma   90.00
#
_symmetry.space_group_name_H-M   'P 1'
#
loop_
_entity.id
_entity.type
_entity.pdbx_description
1 polymer ?
#
loop_
_entity_poly.entity_id
_entity_poly.type
_entity_poly.pdbx_seq_one_letter_code
_entity_poly.pdbx_strand_id
1 'polypeptide(L)'
;LNFLEQLQDCRRKQKKVEPSPSEEPRKEDSKGPSKVSLKRRSKMEDPVWIRANWEVAKEPTAKGTTLEEAERLLEEREAAEPDFFCMARIWAGGWGGQCRLPHLPGIEYCEAHQAQVKRQRYLTHGRMDGEIPPKKKKEFEVTQQRLRARSSGSEAAQPGACKNRGLLDLLRKETAEVKAEKAPQKKG
;
A
#
# COMPACT_ATOMS: atom_id res chain seq x y z
N LEU A 1 26.87 -20.57 23.27
CA LEU A 1 25.58 -20.08 23.84
C LEU A 1 24.45 -20.74 23.09
N ASN A 2 23.60 -21.47 23.82
CA ASN A 2 22.64 -22.40 23.24
C ASN A 2 21.45 -21.63 22.66
N PHE A 3 21.05 -21.91 21.41
CA PHE A 3 19.95 -21.19 20.72
C PHE A 3 18.63 -21.25 21.50
N LEU A 4 18.43 -22.31 22.30
CA LEU A 4 17.28 -22.43 23.21
C LEU A 4 17.28 -21.39 24.33
N GLU A 5 18.45 -20.98 24.82
CA GLU A 5 18.59 -19.99 25.90
C GLU A 5 18.22 -18.59 25.39
N GLN A 6 18.63 -18.24 24.16
CA GLN A 6 18.24 -16.99 23.50
C GLN A 6 16.72 -16.87 23.29
N LEU A 7 16.05 -17.99 22.96
CA LEU A 7 14.60 -18.00 22.78
C LEU A 7 13.83 -17.85 24.10
N GLN A 8 14.34 -18.41 25.20
CA GLN A 8 13.74 -18.24 26.52
C GLN A 8 13.85 -16.80 27.02
N ASP A 9 14.97 -16.13 26.71
CA ASP A 9 15.23 -14.77 27.15
C ASP A 9 14.39 -13.73 26.39
N CYS A 10 14.15 -13.93 25.09
CA CYS A 10 13.16 -13.15 24.32
C CYS A 10 11.74 -13.27 24.88
N ARG A 11 11.35 -14.46 25.36
CA ARG A 11 10.01 -14.71 25.90
C ARG A 11 9.79 -14.05 27.27
N ARG A 12 10.84 -13.91 28.09
CA ARG A 12 10.79 -13.14 29.35
C ARG A 12 10.62 -11.65 29.09
N LYS A 13 11.30 -11.09 28.09
CA LYS A 13 11.24 -9.66 27.77
C LYS A 13 9.88 -9.20 27.26
N GLN A 14 9.10 -10.08 26.62
CA GLN A 14 7.75 -9.72 26.16
C GLN A 14 6.66 -9.71 27.26
N LYS A 15 6.94 -10.25 28.45
CA LYS A 15 5.92 -10.38 29.51
C LYS A 15 5.84 -9.18 30.46
N LYS A 16 6.61 -8.12 30.22
CA LYS A 16 6.74 -6.98 31.14
C LYS A 16 6.49 -5.61 30.50
N VAL A 17 5.64 -5.56 29.48
CA VAL A 17 5.05 -4.30 29.01
C VAL A 17 3.69 -4.19 29.68
N GLU A 18 3.66 -3.53 30.84
CA GLU A 18 2.41 -3.15 31.46
C GLU A 18 1.68 -2.17 30.54
N PRO A 19 0.38 -2.37 30.28
CA PRO A 19 -0.39 -1.43 29.49
C PRO A 19 -0.44 -0.09 30.24
N SER A 20 0.06 0.96 29.60
CA SER A 20 -0.01 2.33 30.11
C SER A 20 -1.48 2.69 30.39
N PRO A 21 -1.82 3.17 31.60
CA PRO A 21 -3.16 3.64 31.89
C PRO A 21 -3.41 4.97 31.17
N SER A 22 -4.66 5.13 30.72
CA SER A 22 -5.30 6.37 30.25
C SER A 22 -4.76 7.03 28.97
N GLU A 23 -5.20 6.55 27.81
CA GLU A 23 -5.61 7.48 26.76
C GLU A 23 -7.13 7.65 26.87
N GLU A 24 -7.55 8.78 27.44
CA GLU A 24 -8.95 9.18 27.44
C GLU A 24 -9.43 9.35 25.98
N PRO A 25 -10.68 8.95 25.67
CA PRO A 25 -11.26 9.17 24.36
C PRO A 25 -11.33 10.67 24.08
N ARG A 26 -10.49 11.14 23.15
CA ARG A 26 -10.59 12.50 22.59
C ARG A 26 -12.00 12.63 21.98
N LYS A 27 -12.79 13.53 22.56
CA LYS A 27 -14.06 13.98 21.99
C LYS A 27 -13.76 14.64 20.65
N GLU A 28 -14.04 13.93 19.55
CA GLU A 28 -13.98 14.51 18.21
C GLU A 28 -15.14 15.49 18.06
N ASP A 29 -14.82 16.78 18.11
CA ASP A 29 -15.72 17.86 17.75
C ASP A 29 -16.04 17.75 16.24
N SER A 30 -17.13 17.06 15.95
CA SER A 30 -17.74 16.94 14.63
C SER A 30 -18.38 18.27 14.21
N LYS A 31 -17.56 19.28 13.90
CA LYS A 31 -17.99 20.44 13.13
C LYS A 31 -18.25 19.99 11.69
N GLY A 32 -19.51 19.67 11.42
CA GLY A 32 -20.00 19.35 10.08
C GLY A 32 -19.64 20.44 9.06
N PRO A 33 -19.48 20.08 7.78
CA PRO A 33 -19.07 21.02 6.73
C PRO A 33 -20.05 22.19 6.65
N SER A 34 -19.52 23.41 6.70
CA SER A 34 -20.35 24.61 6.65
C SER A 34 -21.07 24.71 5.30
N LYS A 35 -22.35 25.07 5.34
CA LYS A 35 -23.26 25.17 4.18
C LYS A 35 -22.85 26.23 3.14
N VAL A 36 -21.75 26.96 3.37
CA VAL A 36 -21.31 28.09 2.54
C VAL A 36 -20.58 27.64 1.27
N SER A 37 -20.06 26.41 1.21
CA SER A 37 -19.21 25.97 0.09
C SER A 37 -19.96 25.48 -1.17
N LEU A 38 -21.28 25.29 -1.11
CA LEU A 38 -22.06 24.71 -2.21
C LEU A 38 -22.44 25.69 -3.34
N LYS A 39 -22.25 27.01 -3.16
CA LYS A 39 -22.71 28.02 -4.13
C LYS A 39 -21.66 28.49 -5.14
N ARG A 40 -20.40 28.05 -5.04
CA ARG A 40 -19.34 28.41 -6.01
C ARG A 40 -19.17 27.43 -7.18
N ARG A 41 -19.90 26.31 -7.21
CA ARG A 41 -19.69 25.26 -8.22
C ARG A 41 -20.55 25.37 -9.49
N SER A 42 -21.58 26.21 -9.54
CA SER A 42 -22.49 26.23 -10.71
C SER A 42 -22.08 27.14 -11.87
N LYS A 43 -20.94 27.83 -11.80
CA LYS A 43 -20.52 28.78 -12.86
C LYS A 43 -19.52 28.19 -13.87
N MET A 44 -19.09 26.94 -13.70
CA MET A 44 -18.09 26.30 -14.56
C MET A 44 -18.67 25.31 -15.57
N GLU A 45 -20.00 25.18 -15.62
CA GLU A 45 -20.71 24.25 -16.49
C GLU A 45 -21.62 25.00 -17.47
N ASP A 46 -21.17 26.15 -17.98
CA ASP A 46 -21.91 26.88 -19.02
C ASP A 46 -21.48 26.36 -20.40
N PRO A 47 -22.26 25.50 -21.08
CA PRO A 47 -21.86 24.82 -22.31
C PRO A 47 -21.61 25.79 -23.48
N VAL A 48 -22.11 27.03 -23.38
CA VAL A 48 -21.88 28.09 -24.39
C VAL A 48 -20.43 28.57 -24.36
N TRP A 49 -19.80 28.65 -23.19
CA TRP A 49 -18.40 29.07 -23.06
C TRP A 49 -17.43 28.00 -23.62
N ILE A 50 -17.74 26.72 -23.42
CA ILE A 50 -16.95 25.60 -23.96
C ILE A 50 -16.99 25.60 -25.50
N ARG A 51 -18.14 25.90 -26.11
CA ARG A 51 -18.30 25.92 -27.58
C ARG A 51 -17.57 27.10 -28.22
N ALA A 52 -17.67 28.30 -27.63
CA ALA A 52 -17.03 29.51 -28.16
C ALA A 52 -15.49 29.45 -28.11
N ASN A 53 -14.92 28.74 -27.12
CA ASN A 53 -13.46 28.63 -26.97
C ASN A 53 -12.87 27.46 -27.77
N TRP A 54 -13.68 26.48 -28.20
CA TRP A 54 -13.25 25.34 -29.01
C TRP A 54 -12.96 25.71 -30.48
N GLU A 55 -13.63 26.71 -31.03
CA GLU A 55 -13.40 27.13 -32.43
C GLU A 55 -12.11 27.93 -32.61
N VAL A 56 -11.61 28.58 -31.56
CA VAL A 56 -10.34 29.32 -31.57
C VAL A 56 -9.13 28.37 -31.61
N ALA A 57 -9.27 27.11 -31.17
CA ALA A 57 -8.19 26.12 -31.17
C ALA A 57 -7.98 25.41 -32.53
N LYS A 58 -8.76 25.75 -33.56
CA LYS A 58 -8.66 25.14 -34.89
C LYS A 58 -7.81 25.90 -35.89
N GLU A 59 -7.32 27.10 -35.56
CA GLU A 59 -6.40 27.78 -36.46
C GLU A 59 -4.99 27.18 -36.31
N PRO A 60 -4.47 26.48 -37.34
CA PRO A 60 -3.13 25.92 -37.28
C PRO A 60 -2.15 27.08 -37.26
N THR A 61 -1.56 27.37 -36.10
CA THR A 61 -0.47 28.33 -35.98
C THR A 61 0.73 27.82 -36.77
N ALA A 62 0.80 28.27 -38.01
CA ALA A 62 1.97 28.63 -38.80
C ALA A 62 3.20 27.70 -38.75
N LYS A 63 3.55 27.23 -39.97
CA LYS A 63 4.86 26.74 -40.45
C LYS A 63 5.10 25.22 -40.36
N GLY A 64 4.58 24.49 -41.35
CA GLY A 64 5.39 23.53 -42.11
C GLY A 64 6.09 22.40 -41.37
N THR A 65 5.63 21.98 -40.19
CA THR A 65 6.09 20.74 -39.59
C THR A 65 5.64 19.59 -40.49
N THR A 66 6.62 18.89 -41.06
CA THR A 66 6.36 17.67 -41.80
C THR A 66 5.72 16.63 -40.88
N LEU A 67 4.96 15.69 -41.45
CA LEU A 67 4.34 14.61 -40.67
C LEU A 67 5.39 13.81 -39.89
N GLU A 68 6.59 13.66 -40.47
CA GLU A 68 7.76 13.04 -39.84
C GLU A 68 8.30 13.86 -38.64
N GLU A 69 8.33 15.20 -38.71
CA GLU A 69 8.70 16.03 -37.55
C GLU A 69 7.68 15.96 -36.42
N ALA A 70 6.39 15.88 -36.75
CA ALA A 70 5.35 15.72 -35.74
C ALA A 70 5.46 14.37 -35.01
N GLU A 71 5.78 13.30 -35.74
CA GLU A 71 6.02 11.97 -35.17
C GLU A 71 7.26 11.95 -34.28
N ARG A 72 8.37 12.59 -34.71
CA ARG A 72 9.59 12.72 -33.89
C ARG A 72 9.35 13.49 -32.58
N LEU A 73 8.56 14.58 -32.62
CA LEU A 73 8.23 15.37 -31.43
C LEU A 73 7.31 14.60 -30.46
N LEU A 74 6.44 13.73 -30.97
CA LEU A 74 5.62 12.84 -30.14
C LEU A 74 6.49 11.78 -29.45
N GLU A 75 7.42 11.16 -30.16
CA GLU A 75 8.38 10.21 -29.57
C GLU A 75 9.29 10.89 -28.52
N GLU A 76 9.81 12.09 -28.79
CA GLU A 76 10.60 12.86 -27.81
C GLU A 76 9.76 13.22 -26.58
N ARG A 77 8.49 13.57 -26.76
CA ARG A 77 7.59 13.89 -25.65
C ARG A 77 7.23 12.65 -24.83
N GLU A 78 6.95 11.51 -25.45
CA GLU A 78 6.71 10.25 -24.74
C GLU A 78 7.97 9.76 -24.02
N ALA A 79 9.15 9.98 -24.59
CA ALA A 79 10.43 9.72 -23.92
C ALA A 79 10.73 10.71 -22.78
N ALA A 80 10.09 11.88 -22.78
CA ALA A 80 10.34 12.99 -21.85
C ALA A 80 9.24 13.24 -20.82
N GLU A 81 8.29 12.32 -20.65
CA GLU A 81 7.42 12.32 -19.47
C GLU A 81 8.04 11.36 -18.44
N PRO A 82 9.08 11.78 -17.68
CA PRO A 82 9.52 11.00 -16.55
C PRO A 82 8.32 10.90 -15.62
N ASP A 83 8.02 9.68 -15.18
CA ASP A 83 7.02 9.48 -14.16
C ASP A 83 7.36 10.38 -12.96
N PHE A 84 6.60 11.46 -12.80
CA PHE A 84 6.83 12.44 -11.75
C PHE A 84 6.79 11.81 -10.37
N PHE A 85 6.21 10.61 -10.24
CA PHE A 85 6.00 9.89 -9.01
C PHE A 85 6.97 8.72 -8.83
N CYS A 86 7.32 8.49 -7.57
CA CYS A 86 8.16 7.39 -7.15
C CYS A 86 7.60 6.01 -7.59
N MET A 87 8.46 5.19 -8.20
CA MET A 87 8.15 3.84 -8.68
C MET A 87 7.98 2.78 -7.58
N ALA A 88 8.09 3.17 -6.31
CA ALA A 88 7.87 2.26 -5.20
C ALA A 88 6.38 1.98 -5.00
N ARG A 89 6.07 0.70 -4.76
CA ARG A 89 4.74 0.28 -4.33
C ARG A 89 4.56 0.56 -2.83
N ILE A 90 3.39 1.03 -2.43
CA ILE A 90 2.98 1.23 -1.04
C ILE A 90 1.85 0.26 -0.68
N TRP A 91 1.62 0.04 0.62
CA TRP A 91 0.57 -0.89 1.08
C TRP A 91 -0.84 -0.52 0.62
N ALA A 92 -1.21 0.77 0.69
CA ALA A 92 -2.53 1.30 0.30
C ALA A 92 -3.72 0.46 0.81
N GLY A 93 -3.68 0.07 2.10
CA GLY A 93 -4.75 -0.72 2.72
C GLY A 93 -4.87 -2.16 2.19
N GLY A 94 -3.83 -2.69 1.54
CA GLY A 94 -3.85 -4.04 0.97
C GLY A 94 -4.26 -4.10 -0.50
N TRP A 95 -4.34 -2.96 -1.20
CA TRP A 95 -4.53 -2.95 -2.66
C TRP A 95 -3.22 -2.82 -3.43
N GLY A 96 -2.19 -2.25 -2.81
CA GLY A 96 -0.96 -1.92 -3.49
C GLY A 96 -1.14 -0.65 -4.33
N GLY A 97 -0.60 0.47 -3.87
CA GLY A 97 -0.64 1.75 -4.60
C GLY A 97 0.74 2.20 -5.06
N GLN A 98 0.81 3.16 -5.96
CA GLN A 98 2.06 3.88 -6.27
C GLN A 98 2.32 4.94 -5.20
N CYS A 99 3.58 5.12 -4.83
CA CYS A 99 3.99 6.21 -3.97
C CYS A 99 3.72 7.55 -4.67
N ARG A 100 2.96 8.45 -4.03
CA ARG A 100 2.60 9.77 -4.59
C ARG A 100 3.66 10.85 -4.39
N LEU A 101 4.79 10.51 -3.78
CA LEU A 101 5.89 11.46 -3.60
C LEU A 101 6.68 11.56 -4.90
N PRO A 102 7.19 12.76 -5.23
CA PRO A 102 7.97 12.92 -6.44
C PRO A 102 9.28 12.14 -6.34
N HIS A 103 9.71 11.58 -7.46
CA HIS A 103 11.02 10.94 -7.56
C HIS A 103 12.15 11.98 -7.62
N LEU A 104 13.37 11.55 -7.31
CA LEU A 104 14.56 12.40 -7.42
C LEU A 104 15.08 12.39 -8.87
N PRO A 105 15.65 13.49 -9.39
CA PRO A 105 16.19 13.51 -10.75
C PRO A 105 17.28 12.45 -10.93
N GLY A 106 17.17 11.65 -11.99
CA GLY A 106 18.08 10.54 -12.29
C GLY A 106 17.89 9.28 -11.43
N ILE A 107 16.87 9.25 -10.57
CA ILE A 107 16.52 8.07 -9.75
C ILE A 107 15.01 7.83 -9.87
N GLU A 108 14.58 6.57 -9.90
CA GLU A 108 13.16 6.22 -10.03
C GLU A 108 12.38 6.33 -8.71
N TYR A 109 13.04 6.70 -7.60
CA TYR A 109 12.48 6.68 -6.25
C TYR A 109 12.53 8.05 -5.59
N CYS A 110 11.58 8.31 -4.70
CA CYS A 110 11.63 9.45 -3.79
C CYS A 110 12.73 9.25 -2.72
N GLU A 111 13.10 10.33 -2.03
CA GLU A 111 14.16 10.31 -1.00
C GLU A 111 13.94 9.23 0.07
N ALA A 112 12.71 9.08 0.57
CA ALA A 112 12.37 8.09 1.60
C ALA A 112 12.57 6.64 1.12
N HIS A 113 12.10 6.31 -0.09
CA HIS A 113 12.27 4.97 -0.65
C HIS A 113 13.72 4.71 -1.09
N GLN A 114 14.44 5.75 -1.54
CA GLN A 114 15.86 5.64 -1.83
C GLN A 114 16.66 5.35 -0.56
N ALA A 115 16.35 6.00 0.56
CA ALA A 115 16.96 5.68 1.86
C ALA A 115 16.64 4.25 2.32
N GLN A 116 15.41 3.79 2.09
CA GLN A 116 15.00 2.42 2.37
C GLN A 116 15.77 1.39 1.54
N VAL A 117 15.92 1.62 0.24
CA VAL A 117 16.72 0.77 -0.66
C VAL A 117 18.19 0.78 -0.24
N LYS A 118 18.76 1.94 0.11
CA LYS A 118 20.14 2.02 0.63
C LYS A 118 20.33 1.21 1.92
N ARG A 119 19.35 1.29 2.85
CA ARG A 119 19.41 0.61 4.15
C ARG A 119 19.19 -0.89 4.06
N GLN A 120 18.17 -1.34 3.34
CA GLN A 120 17.72 -2.74 3.33
C GLN A 120 18.12 -3.49 2.05
N ARG A 121 18.57 -2.79 1.01
CA ARG A 121 18.85 -3.30 -0.35
C ARG A 121 17.62 -3.76 -1.13
N TYR A 122 16.41 -3.62 -0.59
CA TYR A 122 15.16 -3.93 -1.27
C TYR A 122 14.00 -3.03 -0.81
N LEU A 123 12.95 -2.94 -1.63
CA LEU A 123 11.69 -2.27 -1.30
C LEU A 123 10.77 -3.22 -0.53
N THR A 124 10.20 -2.77 0.59
CA THR A 124 9.34 -3.64 1.44
C THR A 124 8.11 -4.18 0.71
N HIS A 125 7.57 -3.45 -0.26
CA HIS A 125 6.39 -3.86 -1.04
C HIS A 125 6.68 -4.09 -2.53
N GLY A 126 7.94 -3.96 -2.97
CA GLY A 126 8.34 -4.08 -4.38
C GLY A 126 8.17 -2.79 -5.19
N ARG A 127 8.52 -2.88 -6.48
CA ARG A 127 8.35 -1.83 -7.49
C ARG A 127 6.94 -1.92 -8.10
N MET A 128 6.46 -0.84 -8.72
CA MET A 128 5.17 -0.82 -9.42
C MET A 128 5.14 -1.70 -10.68
N ASP A 129 6.22 -1.74 -11.45
CA ASP A 129 6.32 -2.55 -12.68
C ASP A 129 6.72 -4.01 -12.42
N GLY A 130 7.25 -4.28 -11.23
CA GLY A 130 7.78 -5.58 -10.85
C GLY A 130 6.74 -6.47 -10.16
N GLU A 131 7.07 -7.76 -10.08
CA GLU A 131 6.29 -8.73 -9.32
C GLU A 131 6.25 -8.39 -7.82
N ILE A 132 5.10 -8.65 -7.19
CA ILE A 132 4.94 -8.48 -5.76
C ILE A 132 5.73 -9.58 -5.04
N PRO A 133 6.65 -9.24 -4.10
CA PRO A 133 7.43 -10.23 -3.37
C PRO A 133 6.54 -11.31 -2.73
N PRO A 134 6.90 -12.60 -2.81
CA PRO A 134 6.01 -13.72 -2.46
C PRO A 134 5.53 -13.69 -1.01
N LYS A 135 6.36 -13.16 -0.11
CA LYS A 135 6.01 -12.95 1.31
C LYS A 135 4.87 -11.93 1.47
N LYS A 136 4.89 -10.84 0.70
CA LYS A 136 3.86 -9.79 0.74
C LYS A 136 2.64 -10.12 -0.11
N LYS A 137 2.80 -10.88 -1.20
CA LYS A 137 1.70 -11.31 -2.06
C LYS A 137 0.56 -11.98 -1.26
N LYS A 138 0.91 -12.91 -0.36
CA LYS A 138 -0.08 -13.55 0.53
C LYS A 138 -0.79 -12.57 1.46
N GLU A 139 -0.07 -11.58 2.00
CA GLU A 139 -0.68 -10.55 2.86
C GLU A 139 -1.68 -9.67 2.08
N PHE A 140 -1.33 -9.29 0.85
CA PHE A 140 -2.21 -8.57 -0.07
C PHE A 140 -3.47 -9.39 -0.37
N GLU A 141 -3.32 -10.65 -0.79
CA GLU A 141 -4.44 -11.55 -1.11
C GLU A 141 -5.41 -11.70 0.08
N VAL A 142 -4.89 -11.96 1.28
CA VAL A 142 -5.72 -12.10 2.50
C VAL A 142 -6.47 -10.80 2.82
N THR A 143 -5.81 -9.65 2.67
CA THR A 143 -6.42 -8.36 2.96
C THR A 143 -7.49 -8.01 1.92
N GLN A 144 -7.22 -8.26 0.64
CA GLN A 144 -8.19 -8.06 -0.45
C GLN A 144 -9.41 -8.96 -0.27
N GLN A 145 -9.22 -10.24 0.09
CA GLN A 145 -10.33 -11.15 0.40
C GLN A 145 -11.20 -10.61 1.54
N ARG A 146 -10.59 -10.12 2.62
CA ARG A 146 -11.32 -9.50 3.75
C ARG A 146 -12.07 -8.25 3.33
N LEU A 147 -11.47 -7.39 2.51
CA LEU A 147 -12.11 -6.15 2.05
C LEU A 147 -13.28 -6.45 1.12
N ARG A 148 -13.13 -7.43 0.21
CA ARG A 148 -14.22 -7.89 -0.67
C ARG A 148 -15.40 -8.43 0.14
N ALA A 149 -15.14 -9.28 1.13
CA ALA A 149 -16.17 -9.82 2.02
C ALA A 149 -16.93 -8.73 2.80
N ARG A 150 -16.25 -7.64 3.18
CA ARG A 150 -16.89 -6.48 3.82
C ARG A 150 -17.72 -5.66 2.83
N SER A 151 -17.24 -5.49 1.60
CA SER A 151 -17.95 -4.72 0.57
C SER A 151 -19.21 -5.42 0.03
N SER A 152 -19.25 -6.75 0.05
CA SER A 152 -20.39 -7.54 -0.45
C SER A 152 -21.59 -7.58 0.50
N GLY A 153 -21.60 -6.80 1.58
CA GLY A 153 -22.82 -6.60 2.38
C GLY A 153 -23.32 -7.82 3.14
N SER A 154 -22.51 -8.86 3.35
CA SER A 154 -22.84 -9.87 4.37
C SER A 154 -22.53 -9.28 5.74
N GLU A 155 -23.45 -8.45 6.24
CA GLU A 155 -23.51 -7.80 7.55
C GLU A 155 -23.61 -8.82 8.73
N ALA A 156 -23.12 -10.05 8.54
CA ALA A 156 -23.23 -11.15 9.52
C ALA A 156 -21.89 -11.57 10.16
N ALA A 157 -20.75 -11.02 9.73
CA ALA A 157 -19.46 -11.32 10.37
C ALA A 157 -19.08 -10.22 11.38
N GLN A 158 -19.55 -10.41 12.61
CA GLN A 158 -19.39 -9.53 13.77
C GLN A 158 -17.95 -8.97 13.93
N PRO A 159 -17.81 -7.67 14.28
CA PRO A 159 -16.55 -7.08 14.74
C PRO A 159 -16.23 -7.60 16.15
N GLY A 160 -15.83 -8.88 16.25
CA GLY A 160 -15.64 -9.53 17.54
C GLY A 160 -15.04 -10.94 17.50
N ALA A 161 -14.86 -11.57 16.33
CA ALA A 161 -14.19 -12.85 16.25
C ALA A 161 -12.66 -12.72 16.23
N CYS A 162 -12.09 -12.11 17.28
CA CYS A 162 -10.77 -12.47 17.80
C CYS A 162 -10.81 -13.91 18.38
N LYS A 163 -11.21 -14.91 17.58
CA LYS A 163 -11.19 -16.33 17.97
C LYS A 163 -10.37 -17.19 17.01
N ASN A 164 -9.36 -16.63 16.35
CA ASN A 164 -8.23 -17.43 15.85
C ASN A 164 -7.19 -17.67 16.94
N ARG A 165 -7.65 -18.09 18.13
CA ARG A 165 -6.82 -18.92 19.02
C ARG A 165 -6.73 -20.36 18.46
N GLY A 166 -7.71 -20.79 17.68
CA GLY A 166 -7.79 -22.15 17.13
C GLY A 166 -6.75 -22.51 16.06
N LEU A 167 -6.36 -21.59 15.16
CA LEU A 167 -5.42 -21.93 14.08
C LEU A 167 -3.98 -22.08 14.59
N LEU A 168 -3.59 -21.25 15.58
CA LEU A 168 -2.32 -21.39 16.29
C LEU A 168 -2.33 -22.60 17.24
N ASP A 169 -3.48 -22.98 17.77
CA ASP A 169 -3.64 -24.23 18.55
C ASP A 169 -3.66 -25.49 17.66
N LEU A 170 -4.12 -25.42 16.40
CA LEU A 170 -4.05 -26.53 15.43
C LEU A 170 -2.60 -26.79 14.98
N LEU A 171 -1.85 -25.73 14.62
CA LEU A 171 -0.41 -25.84 14.31
C LEU A 171 0.44 -26.27 15.53
N ARG A 172 -0.01 -25.96 16.74
CA ARG A 172 0.62 -26.43 17.99
C ARG A 172 0.33 -27.92 18.27
N LYS A 173 -0.80 -28.47 17.81
CA LYS A 173 -1.12 -29.90 17.96
C LYS A 173 -0.29 -30.77 17.02
N GLU A 174 -0.13 -30.38 15.75
CA GLU A 174 0.70 -31.14 14.80
C GLU A 174 2.17 -31.20 15.20
N THR A 175 2.71 -30.14 15.82
CA THR A 175 4.11 -30.14 16.28
C THR A 175 4.35 -30.87 17.61
N ALA A 176 3.30 -31.22 18.35
CA ALA A 176 3.40 -32.01 19.57
C ALA A 176 3.49 -33.52 19.28
N GLU A 177 2.78 -34.01 18.26
CA GLU A 177 2.77 -35.44 17.91
C GLU A 177 4.11 -35.88 17.30
N VAL A 178 4.71 -35.06 16.42
CA VAL A 178 6.03 -35.37 15.81
C VAL A 178 7.16 -35.40 16.85
N LYS A 179 6.99 -34.79 18.02
CA LYS A 179 8.01 -34.78 19.08
C LYS A 179 7.97 -36.02 19.98
N ALA A 180 6.87 -36.78 20.00
CA ALA A 180 6.75 -37.99 20.81
C ALA A 180 7.50 -39.19 20.23
N GLU A 181 7.67 -39.26 18.92
CA GLU A 181 8.28 -40.44 18.25
C GLU A 181 9.81 -40.45 18.26
N LYS A 182 10.46 -39.36 18.69
CA LYS A 182 11.93 -39.23 18.67
C LYS A 182 12.59 -39.39 20.05
N ALA A 183 12.00 -40.23 20.91
CA ALA A 183 12.64 -40.65 22.15
C ALA A 183 13.77 -41.64 21.86
N PRO A 184 15.01 -41.39 22.31
CA PRO A 184 16.13 -42.30 22.09
C PRO A 184 15.94 -43.60 22.89
N GLN A 185 15.92 -44.74 22.19
CA GLN A 185 15.98 -46.06 22.81
C GLN A 185 17.30 -46.18 23.59
N LYS A 186 17.20 -46.31 24.91
CA LYS A 186 18.34 -46.63 25.78
C LYS A 186 18.85 -48.02 25.39
N LYS A 187 20.05 -48.09 24.83
CA LYS A 187 20.80 -49.34 24.70
C LYS A 187 21.37 -49.70 26.07
N GLY A 188 20.98 -50.88 26.56
CA GLY A 188 21.62 -51.55 27.69
C GLY A 188 22.92 -52.22 27.27
#